data_AF-A0A947Z6V6-F1
#
_entry.id   AF-A0A947Z6V6-F1
#
_cell.length_a   1.000
_cell.length_b   1.000
_cell.length_c   1.000
_cell.angle_alpha   90.00
_cell.angle_beta   90.00
_cell.angle_gamma   90.00
#
_symmetry.space_group_name_H-M   'P 1'
#
loop_
_entity.id
_entity.type
_entity.pdbx_description
1 polymer ?
#
loop_
_entity_poly.entity_id
_entity_poly.type
_entity_poly.pdbx_seq_one_letter_code
_entity_poly.pdbx_strand_id
1 'polypeptide(L)'
;MRTLTLISVLLFSFSFLACDDDGGTANEVCNNATDDDGDGLIDCDDPDCMSWSGCQTNNVNNTNNVNNVNNTNNVNPVCGNGTVEGDEDCEGSDLNGASCLSLGYTGGTLGCSEGCLYDESACEVPVDCGNGSIDNDEECDGTNLQDQTCQTLGYHGGTLFCTNACQLDTSSCEESGSCGDAIIQGSFEECEGANLNGETCTSQGFSGGTLACSDECAFDYGSCISNAVCGDGSVEMPEDCESGNLNGESCITLGYYGGLLGCLSDCSFNLVSCEGAGRCGDGTVQSSYGEECDGSSLAGQTCESLGYYGGNLLCGGSCGFDLSDCAAAGQCGDGVVQSSQGEICDGSSFGTNTCATFSFASGSLVCNTDCSADYSGCTGLTVSVVQGGKDHTCALGTAGNLFCWGYGPLGLPGAGATSTTPIVSQMPAGVTFTTLAAGTIHNCAIDTAGKAWCWGDANDGKLGIGGGG
;
A
#
# COMPACT_ATOMS: atom_id res chain seq x y z
N MET A 1 37.57 -17.71 -6.25
CA MET A 1 38.44 -18.77 -6.84
C MET A 1 38.04 -20.08 -6.19
N ARG A 2 37.68 -21.13 -6.96
CA ARG A 2 37.04 -22.40 -6.50
C ARG A 2 35.58 -22.21 -6.02
N THR A 3 34.55 -23.01 -6.30
CA THR A 3 34.33 -24.25 -7.13
C THR A 3 35.16 -25.49 -6.77
N LEU A 4 34.65 -26.72 -6.63
CA LEU A 4 33.36 -27.40 -6.94
C LEU A 4 33.09 -28.43 -5.78
N THR A 5 32.13 -29.39 -5.65
CA THR A 5 31.23 -30.16 -6.56
C THR A 5 30.02 -30.75 -5.77
N LEU A 6 29.06 -31.37 -6.49
CA LEU A 6 27.84 -32.06 -6.04
C LEU A 6 28.08 -33.39 -5.29
N ILE A 7 27.03 -33.90 -4.62
CA ILE A 7 26.65 -35.33 -4.60
C ILE A 7 25.14 -35.43 -4.94
N SER A 8 24.70 -36.51 -5.60
CA SER A 8 23.33 -36.72 -6.09
C SER A 8 22.82 -38.14 -5.82
N VAL A 9 21.53 -38.29 -5.50
CA VAL A 9 20.75 -39.54 -5.52
C VAL A 9 19.30 -39.14 -5.90
N LEU A 10 18.68 -39.46 -7.03
CA LEU A 10 18.43 -40.70 -7.80
C LEU A 10 17.19 -41.52 -7.35
N LEU A 11 16.26 -41.66 -8.31
CA LEU A 11 15.26 -42.76 -8.49
C LEU A 11 13.95 -42.69 -7.66
N PHE A 12 12.81 -43.25 -8.13
CA PHE A 12 12.50 -43.97 -9.38
C PHE A 12 11.07 -43.61 -9.85
N SER A 13 10.84 -43.53 -11.15
CA SER A 13 9.50 -43.63 -11.77
C SER A 13 9.22 -45.09 -12.20
N PHE A 14 7.96 -45.51 -12.24
CA PHE A 14 7.48 -46.63 -13.08
C PHE A 14 5.97 -46.55 -13.33
N SER A 15 5.51 -47.15 -14.43
CA SER A 15 4.24 -46.85 -15.12
C SER A 15 3.25 -48.03 -15.13
N PHE A 16 2.35 -48.08 -16.14
CA PHE A 16 1.37 -49.12 -16.51
C PHE A 16 -0.04 -48.96 -15.86
N LEU A 17 -1.19 -49.23 -16.54
CA LEU A 17 -1.42 -49.90 -17.85
C LEU A 17 -2.81 -49.54 -18.50
N ALA A 18 -2.85 -49.31 -19.83
CA ALA A 18 -3.99 -49.52 -20.79
C ALA A 18 -5.34 -48.76 -20.57
N CYS A 19 -6.28 -48.61 -21.54
CA CYS A 19 -6.36 -48.90 -23.00
C CYS A 19 -7.45 -48.03 -23.67
N ASP A 20 -7.35 -47.83 -25.01
CA ASP A 20 -8.38 -47.48 -26.04
C ASP A 20 -9.30 -46.25 -25.79
N ASP A 21 -9.97 -45.60 -26.76
CA ASP A 21 -10.07 -45.64 -28.25
C ASP A 21 -10.23 -44.14 -28.67
N ASP A 22 -9.89 -43.59 -29.85
CA ASP A 22 -9.74 -44.04 -31.25
C ASP A 22 -8.46 -43.34 -31.82
N GLY A 23 -8.01 -43.33 -33.09
CA GLY A 23 -8.54 -43.85 -34.36
C GLY A 23 -7.73 -43.48 -35.62
N GLY A 24 -7.01 -42.34 -35.62
CA GLY A 24 -6.27 -41.82 -36.79
C GLY A 24 -4.80 -42.29 -36.87
N THR A 25 -4.34 -42.67 -38.07
CA THR A 25 -3.06 -43.41 -38.23
C THR A 25 -1.84 -42.53 -38.51
N ALA A 26 -0.83 -42.60 -37.63
CA ALA A 26 0.55 -42.23 -37.91
C ALA A 26 1.52 -43.19 -37.20
N ASN A 27 1.74 -44.37 -37.78
CA ASN A 27 2.95 -45.16 -37.53
C ASN A 27 3.90 -44.91 -38.71
N GLU A 28 4.77 -43.91 -38.58
CA GLU A 28 6.00 -43.88 -39.35
C GLU A 28 7.18 -43.74 -38.38
N VAL A 29 8.08 -44.73 -38.44
CA VAL A 29 9.37 -44.70 -37.76
C VAL A 29 10.34 -44.03 -38.71
N CYS A 30 11.15 -43.08 -38.24
CA CYS A 30 12.17 -42.41 -39.06
C CYS A 30 13.09 -43.44 -39.74
N ASN A 31 12.85 -43.69 -41.03
CA ASN A 31 13.34 -44.87 -41.76
C ASN A 31 13.71 -44.55 -43.22
N ASN A 32 14.38 -43.42 -43.44
CA ASN A 32 15.34 -43.31 -44.54
C ASN A 32 16.47 -42.33 -44.16
N ALA A 33 17.39 -42.79 -43.32
CA ALA A 33 18.62 -42.05 -43.03
C ALA A 33 19.68 -42.39 -44.10
N THR A 34 19.56 -41.75 -45.28
CA THR A 34 20.58 -41.78 -46.33
C THR A 34 21.08 -40.38 -46.66
N ASP A 35 22.37 -40.32 -46.95
CA ASP A 35 23.09 -39.19 -47.53
C ASP A 35 22.70 -39.11 -49.02
N ASP A 36 21.63 -38.38 -49.32
CA ASP A 36 20.97 -38.40 -50.64
C ASP A 36 21.61 -37.42 -51.65
N ASP A 37 22.42 -36.47 -51.18
CA ASP A 37 23.22 -35.52 -51.98
C ASP A 37 24.70 -35.97 -52.13
N GLY A 38 25.26 -36.66 -51.13
CA GLY A 38 26.58 -37.30 -51.17
C GLY A 38 27.73 -36.52 -50.51
N ASP A 39 27.47 -35.46 -49.74
CA ASP A 39 28.52 -34.69 -49.03
C ASP A 39 29.14 -35.42 -47.82
N GLY A 40 28.45 -36.43 -47.27
CA GLY A 40 28.87 -37.22 -46.11
C GLY A 40 28.17 -36.89 -44.79
N LEU A 41 27.15 -36.03 -44.79
CA LEU A 41 26.26 -35.73 -43.66
C LEU A 41 24.87 -36.34 -43.88
N ILE A 42 23.84 -35.90 -43.15
CA ILE A 42 22.47 -36.42 -43.21
C ILE A 42 21.50 -35.25 -43.13
N ASP A 43 20.75 -35.02 -44.21
CA ASP A 43 19.74 -33.97 -44.28
C ASP A 43 18.48 -34.30 -43.47
N CYS A 44 17.73 -33.24 -43.10
CA CYS A 44 16.68 -33.31 -42.08
C CYS A 44 15.47 -32.42 -42.45
N ASP A 45 14.84 -32.70 -43.60
CA ASP A 45 13.67 -31.96 -44.11
C ASP A 45 12.34 -32.32 -43.41
N ASP A 46 12.40 -32.80 -42.16
CA ASP A 46 11.23 -33.14 -41.33
C ASP A 46 11.25 -32.31 -40.02
N PRO A 47 10.18 -31.55 -39.70
CA PRO A 47 10.16 -30.64 -38.55
C PRO A 47 10.34 -31.32 -37.19
N ASP A 48 10.01 -32.61 -37.04
CA ASP A 48 10.19 -33.31 -35.74
C ASP A 48 11.68 -33.56 -35.41
N CYS A 49 12.59 -33.46 -36.39
CA CYS A 49 14.04 -33.65 -36.18
C CYS A 49 14.78 -32.40 -35.65
N MET A 50 14.14 -31.23 -35.56
CA MET A 50 14.78 -29.94 -35.22
C MET A 50 15.46 -29.86 -33.83
N SER A 51 15.31 -30.87 -32.97
CA SER A 51 15.86 -30.89 -31.62
C SER A 51 17.27 -31.51 -31.48
N TRP A 52 17.86 -32.03 -32.57
CA TRP A 52 19.15 -32.73 -32.51
C TRP A 52 20.36 -31.80 -32.72
N SER A 53 21.33 -31.86 -31.80
CA SER A 53 22.40 -30.86 -31.63
C SER A 53 23.54 -30.91 -32.67
N GLY A 54 23.27 -31.38 -33.88
CA GLY A 54 24.18 -31.36 -35.03
C GLY A 54 23.69 -30.52 -36.21
N CYS A 55 22.40 -30.14 -36.23
CA CYS A 55 21.81 -29.38 -37.32
C CYS A 55 22.33 -27.93 -37.37
N GLN A 56 22.69 -27.45 -38.57
CA GLN A 56 23.06 -26.05 -38.82
C GLN A 56 22.25 -25.51 -40.00
N THR A 57 21.17 -24.79 -39.72
CA THR A 57 20.30 -24.16 -40.72
C THR A 57 21.00 -22.95 -41.37
N ASN A 58 21.72 -23.17 -42.48
CA ASN A 58 22.13 -22.12 -43.44
C ASN A 58 22.78 -22.70 -44.71
N ASN A 59 21.97 -23.13 -45.68
CA ASN A 59 22.03 -22.58 -47.05
C ASN A 59 20.71 -22.82 -47.79
N VAL A 60 20.48 -22.05 -48.86
CA VAL A 60 19.33 -22.17 -49.77
C VAL A 60 19.68 -23.08 -50.95
N ASN A 61 18.69 -23.80 -51.47
CA ASN A 61 18.63 -24.48 -52.78
C ASN A 61 19.75 -25.47 -53.16
N ASN A 62 19.39 -26.76 -53.31
CA ASN A 62 20.22 -27.68 -54.11
C ASN A 62 19.44 -28.82 -54.83
N THR A 63 18.54 -28.51 -55.77
CA THR A 63 18.17 -29.48 -56.82
C THR A 63 19.27 -29.57 -57.88
N ASN A 64 20.41 -30.15 -57.50
CA ASN A 64 21.63 -30.20 -58.30
C ASN A 64 21.46 -31.10 -59.53
N ASN A 65 21.45 -30.54 -60.74
CA ASN A 65 21.83 -31.32 -61.93
C ASN A 65 23.30 -31.06 -62.26
N VAL A 66 24.09 -32.13 -62.27
CA VAL A 66 25.51 -32.06 -61.96
C VAL A 66 26.35 -31.42 -63.08
N ASN A 67 27.28 -30.56 -62.65
CA ASN A 67 28.41 -30.08 -63.45
C ASN A 67 29.11 -31.19 -64.26
N ASN A 68 29.53 -30.90 -65.50
CA ASN A 68 30.49 -31.73 -66.21
C ASN A 68 31.59 -30.92 -66.91
N VAL A 69 32.79 -30.96 -66.30
CA VAL A 69 34.13 -30.57 -66.78
C VAL A 69 34.37 -29.16 -67.36
N ASN A 70 35.14 -28.39 -66.57
CA ASN A 70 36.31 -27.62 -67.00
C ASN A 70 36.24 -26.71 -68.25
N ASN A 71 36.12 -25.39 -67.98
CA ASN A 71 36.95 -24.32 -68.58
C ASN A 71 36.97 -24.25 -70.13
N THR A 72 36.21 -23.38 -70.78
CA THR A 72 36.43 -21.91 -70.74
C THR A 72 35.15 -21.08 -70.98
N ASN A 73 34.99 -19.98 -70.24
CA ASN A 73 34.00 -18.90 -70.42
C ASN A 73 32.51 -19.27 -70.21
N ASN A 74 31.91 -18.82 -69.10
CA ASN A 74 31.07 -17.62 -69.12
C ASN A 74 30.95 -17.00 -67.71
N VAL A 75 30.20 -15.91 -67.55
CA VAL A 75 29.99 -15.20 -66.28
C VAL A 75 29.14 -16.00 -65.27
N ASN A 76 29.37 -15.71 -63.98
CA ASN A 76 28.46 -16.00 -62.88
C ASN A 76 27.48 -14.82 -62.77
N PRO A 77 26.15 -15.02 -62.72
CA PRO A 77 25.19 -13.92 -62.52
C PRO A 77 25.45 -13.23 -61.17
N VAL A 78 25.13 -11.94 -61.06
CA VAL A 78 25.33 -11.16 -59.84
C VAL A 78 24.19 -10.16 -59.71
N CYS A 79 23.21 -10.51 -58.88
CA CYS A 79 22.16 -9.61 -58.43
C CYS A 79 22.73 -8.24 -58.02
N GLY A 80 22.14 -7.15 -58.53
CA GLY A 80 22.69 -5.79 -58.42
C GLY A 80 23.52 -5.33 -59.63
N ASN A 81 23.48 -6.03 -60.77
CA ASN A 81 24.21 -5.67 -61.99
C ASN A 81 23.38 -4.85 -63.03
N GLY A 82 22.07 -4.72 -62.86
CA GLY A 82 21.16 -3.98 -63.75
C GLY A 82 20.57 -4.77 -64.93
N THR A 83 20.68 -6.10 -64.96
CA THR A 83 20.09 -6.97 -66.00
C THR A 83 19.69 -8.33 -65.42
N VAL A 84 18.40 -8.69 -65.50
CA VAL A 84 17.90 -10.02 -65.11
C VAL A 84 18.58 -11.12 -65.95
N GLU A 85 19.40 -11.97 -65.31
CA GLU A 85 20.10 -13.06 -66.01
C GLU A 85 20.23 -14.36 -65.19
N GLY A 86 20.20 -15.50 -65.88
CA GLY A 86 20.28 -16.82 -65.24
C GLY A 86 18.94 -17.22 -64.61
N ASP A 87 18.97 -17.45 -63.29
CA ASP A 87 17.84 -17.92 -62.48
C ASP A 87 17.25 -16.78 -61.59
N GLU A 88 17.47 -15.52 -61.98
CA GLU A 88 16.92 -14.32 -61.32
C GLU A 88 15.46 -14.08 -61.76
N ASP A 89 14.54 -13.92 -60.80
CA ASP A 89 13.14 -13.55 -61.08
C ASP A 89 13.02 -12.07 -61.48
N CYS A 90 13.87 -11.23 -60.89
CA CYS A 90 13.90 -9.78 -61.03
C CYS A 90 15.30 -9.23 -60.74
N GLU A 91 15.58 -7.99 -61.15
CA GLU A 91 16.78 -7.25 -60.78
C GLU A 91 16.38 -5.83 -60.38
N GLY A 92 16.54 -5.48 -59.10
CA GLY A 92 16.40 -4.10 -58.58
C GLY A 92 15.02 -3.46 -58.80
N SER A 93 14.77 -2.94 -60.00
CA SER A 93 13.47 -2.40 -60.45
C SER A 93 12.97 -2.96 -61.79
N ASP A 94 13.73 -3.84 -62.44
CA ASP A 94 13.24 -4.67 -63.55
C ASP A 94 12.66 -5.97 -62.99
N LEU A 95 11.33 -6.05 -62.97
CA LEU A 95 10.59 -7.20 -62.46
C LEU A 95 10.41 -8.31 -63.51
N ASN A 96 11.20 -8.31 -64.59
CA ASN A 96 11.09 -9.26 -65.72
C ASN A 96 9.69 -9.26 -66.37
N GLY A 97 8.97 -8.14 -66.25
CA GLY A 97 7.58 -7.97 -66.69
C GLY A 97 6.51 -8.52 -65.75
N ALA A 98 6.87 -9.07 -64.58
CA ALA A 98 5.94 -9.51 -63.56
C ALA A 98 5.32 -8.35 -62.76
N SER A 99 4.22 -8.65 -62.09
CA SER A 99 3.46 -7.78 -61.20
C SER A 99 2.60 -8.64 -60.26
N CYS A 100 2.10 -8.07 -59.16
CA CYS A 100 1.16 -8.76 -58.27
C CYS A 100 -0.03 -9.37 -59.05
N LEU A 101 -0.58 -8.60 -60.01
CA LEU A 101 -1.65 -9.01 -60.92
C LEU A 101 -1.33 -10.19 -61.84
N SER A 102 -0.04 -10.44 -62.15
CA SER A 102 0.37 -11.63 -62.93
C SER A 102 0.72 -12.83 -62.06
N LEU A 103 0.95 -12.63 -60.75
CA LEU A 103 1.22 -13.70 -59.77
C LEU A 103 -0.06 -14.21 -59.09
N GLY A 104 -1.18 -13.49 -59.21
CA GLY A 104 -2.52 -13.93 -58.79
C GLY A 104 -3.24 -12.98 -57.82
N TYR A 105 -2.56 -11.93 -57.38
CA TYR A 105 -3.10 -10.90 -56.48
C TYR A 105 -4.02 -9.91 -57.21
N THR A 106 -4.91 -9.24 -56.48
CA THR A 106 -5.84 -8.25 -57.05
C THR A 106 -5.21 -6.88 -57.31
N GLY A 107 -4.10 -6.55 -56.64
CA GLY A 107 -3.45 -5.25 -56.75
C GLY A 107 -2.12 -5.18 -56.00
N GLY A 108 -1.74 -3.98 -55.56
CA GLY A 108 -0.47 -3.72 -54.89
C GLY A 108 0.74 -3.54 -55.82
N THR A 109 1.94 -3.47 -55.25
CA THR A 109 3.22 -3.24 -55.95
C THR A 109 4.19 -4.38 -55.66
N LEU A 110 4.62 -5.09 -56.71
CA LEU A 110 5.59 -6.16 -56.59
C LEU A 110 7.00 -5.59 -56.40
N GLY A 111 7.73 -6.06 -55.39
CA GLY A 111 9.11 -5.69 -55.13
C GLY A 111 10.11 -6.69 -55.72
N CYS A 112 11.39 -6.35 -55.59
CA CYS A 112 12.51 -7.26 -55.82
C CYS A 112 13.41 -7.27 -54.58
N SER A 113 13.72 -8.46 -54.07
CA SER A 113 14.56 -8.64 -52.87
C SER A 113 16.05 -8.47 -53.18
N GLU A 114 16.89 -8.28 -52.14
CA GLU A 114 18.35 -8.28 -52.29
C GLU A 114 18.93 -9.63 -52.80
N GLY A 115 18.10 -10.68 -52.88
CA GLY A 115 18.42 -11.98 -53.49
C GLY A 115 17.93 -12.16 -54.92
N CYS A 116 17.37 -11.13 -55.56
CA CYS A 116 16.78 -11.18 -56.92
C CYS A 116 15.61 -12.18 -57.10
N LEU A 117 14.91 -12.45 -55.99
CA LEU A 117 13.58 -13.08 -55.94
C LEU A 117 12.49 -12.03 -55.78
N TYR A 118 11.28 -12.29 -56.25
CA TYR A 118 10.12 -11.40 -56.05
C TYR A 118 9.82 -11.15 -54.57
N ASP A 119 9.47 -9.91 -54.23
CA ASP A 119 8.94 -9.53 -52.92
C ASP A 119 7.45 -9.21 -53.03
N GLU A 120 6.63 -10.17 -52.60
CA GLU A 120 5.16 -10.11 -52.65
C GLU A 120 4.55 -9.39 -51.43
N SER A 121 5.35 -8.91 -50.48
CA SER A 121 4.85 -8.34 -49.20
C SER A 121 4.05 -7.03 -49.34
N ALA A 122 4.04 -6.43 -50.53
CA ALA A 122 3.24 -5.25 -50.88
C ALA A 122 2.20 -5.53 -51.99
N CYS A 123 1.84 -6.80 -52.20
CA CYS A 123 0.73 -7.21 -53.07
C CYS A 123 -0.60 -7.31 -52.30
N GLU A 124 -1.71 -6.95 -52.96
CA GLU A 124 -3.06 -6.90 -52.35
C GLU A 124 -3.85 -8.17 -52.69
N VAL A 125 -4.29 -8.93 -51.68
CA VAL A 125 -5.13 -10.13 -51.83
C VAL A 125 -6.62 -9.77 -52.00
N PRO A 126 -7.43 -10.59 -52.70
CA PRO A 126 -8.88 -10.40 -52.77
C PRO A 126 -9.55 -10.64 -51.41
N VAL A 127 -10.51 -9.79 -51.06
CA VAL A 127 -11.43 -10.00 -49.93
C VAL A 127 -12.44 -11.09 -50.35
N ASP A 128 -12.36 -12.28 -49.76
CA ASP A 128 -13.12 -13.47 -50.20
C ASP A 128 -14.18 -13.85 -49.15
N CYS A 129 -15.25 -13.05 -49.16
CA CYS A 129 -16.27 -13.00 -48.11
C CYS A 129 -17.11 -14.29 -48.01
N GLY A 130 -17.10 -14.93 -46.84
CA GLY A 130 -17.70 -16.24 -46.57
C GLY A 130 -16.68 -17.39 -46.47
N ASN A 131 -15.42 -17.09 -46.14
CA ASN A 131 -14.35 -18.08 -45.95
C ASN A 131 -14.37 -18.75 -44.56
N GLY A 132 -15.10 -18.19 -43.60
CA GLY A 132 -15.26 -18.69 -42.22
C GLY A 132 -14.33 -18.07 -41.18
N SER A 133 -13.39 -17.23 -41.61
CA SER A 133 -12.56 -16.34 -40.78
C SER A 133 -13.03 -14.90 -40.97
N ILE A 134 -12.55 -13.95 -40.16
CA ILE A 134 -12.76 -12.51 -40.40
C ILE A 134 -11.38 -11.88 -40.53
N ASP A 135 -11.08 -11.37 -41.71
CA ASP A 135 -9.79 -10.79 -42.05
C ASP A 135 -9.73 -9.27 -41.76
N ASN A 136 -8.54 -8.67 -41.85
CA ASN A 136 -8.26 -7.32 -41.30
C ASN A 136 -9.09 -6.16 -41.91
N ASP A 137 -9.76 -6.38 -43.04
CA ASP A 137 -10.59 -5.38 -43.74
C ASP A 137 -12.11 -5.73 -43.71
N GLU A 138 -12.52 -6.73 -42.91
CA GLU A 138 -13.89 -7.25 -42.86
C GLU A 138 -14.61 -6.88 -41.55
N GLU A 139 -15.88 -6.47 -41.62
CA GLU A 139 -16.73 -6.23 -40.45
C GLU A 139 -17.42 -7.53 -39.97
N CYS A 140 -17.62 -8.48 -40.87
CA CYS A 140 -18.30 -9.76 -40.67
C CYS A 140 -17.92 -10.73 -41.79
N ASP A 141 -18.10 -12.04 -41.60
CA ASP A 141 -17.92 -13.07 -42.64
C ASP A 141 -19.16 -13.96 -42.73
N GLY A 142 -19.95 -13.83 -43.81
CA GLY A 142 -21.10 -14.69 -44.10
C GLY A 142 -22.20 -14.73 -43.02
N THR A 143 -22.02 -15.58 -42.00
CA THR A 143 -22.89 -15.68 -40.81
C THR A 143 -22.18 -15.37 -39.48
N ASN A 144 -20.87 -15.14 -39.49
CA ASN A 144 -20.07 -14.70 -38.36
C ASN A 144 -20.13 -13.16 -38.26
N LEU A 145 -20.82 -12.65 -37.24
CA LEU A 145 -21.08 -11.22 -37.05
C LEU A 145 -20.28 -10.58 -35.89
N GLN A 146 -19.20 -11.21 -35.40
CA GLN A 146 -18.42 -10.73 -34.23
C GLN A 146 -19.29 -10.43 -32.98
N ASP A 147 -20.23 -11.34 -32.69
CA ASP A 147 -21.27 -11.17 -31.65
C ASP A 147 -22.14 -9.89 -31.78
N GLN A 148 -22.07 -9.18 -32.92
CA GLN A 148 -22.92 -8.02 -33.17
C GLN A 148 -24.37 -8.43 -33.44
N THR A 149 -25.29 -7.62 -32.93
CA THR A 149 -26.72 -7.67 -33.23
C THR A 149 -27.21 -6.25 -33.51
N CYS A 150 -28.47 -6.11 -33.94
CA CYS A 150 -29.09 -4.78 -34.05
C CYS A 150 -29.01 -4.00 -32.73
N GLN A 151 -29.18 -4.68 -31.59
CA GLN A 151 -29.11 -4.09 -30.25
C GLN A 151 -27.68 -3.64 -29.86
N THR A 152 -26.62 -4.39 -30.22
CA THR A 152 -25.24 -3.95 -29.92
C THR A 152 -24.84 -2.73 -30.74
N LEU A 153 -25.42 -2.57 -31.93
CA LEU A 153 -25.26 -1.41 -32.82
C LEU A 153 -26.19 -0.23 -32.47
N GLY A 154 -27.02 -0.36 -31.43
CA GLY A 154 -27.88 0.72 -30.91
C GLY A 154 -29.27 0.86 -31.55
N TYR A 155 -29.72 -0.14 -32.31
CA TYR A 155 -31.10 -0.25 -32.78
C TYR A 155 -31.98 -0.97 -31.73
N HIS A 156 -33.30 -0.85 -31.83
CA HIS A 156 -34.22 -1.37 -30.82
C HIS A 156 -34.50 -2.88 -30.99
N GLY A 157 -34.58 -3.35 -32.23
CA GLY A 157 -34.91 -4.73 -32.57
C GLY A 157 -34.46 -5.11 -33.98
N GLY A 158 -35.07 -6.14 -34.56
CA GLY A 158 -34.78 -6.64 -35.91
C GLY A 158 -33.67 -7.68 -36.03
N THR A 159 -33.20 -7.92 -37.26
CA THR A 159 -32.17 -8.94 -37.59
C THR A 159 -31.01 -8.30 -38.35
N LEU A 160 -29.78 -8.58 -37.90
CA LEU A 160 -28.54 -8.12 -38.53
C LEU A 160 -28.04 -9.17 -39.53
N PHE A 161 -27.52 -8.75 -40.69
CA PHE A 161 -26.94 -9.63 -41.70
C PHE A 161 -25.53 -9.19 -42.09
N CYS A 162 -24.76 -10.10 -42.70
CA CYS A 162 -23.52 -9.73 -43.41
C CYS A 162 -23.81 -9.60 -44.91
N THR A 163 -23.25 -8.58 -45.55
CA THR A 163 -23.30 -8.43 -47.01
C THR A 163 -22.25 -9.29 -47.71
N ASN A 164 -22.43 -9.55 -49.02
CA ASN A 164 -21.41 -10.17 -49.87
C ASN A 164 -20.15 -9.29 -50.08
N ALA A 165 -20.03 -8.16 -49.39
CA ALA A 165 -18.86 -7.29 -49.34
C ALA A 165 -18.24 -7.24 -47.92
N CYS A 166 -18.65 -8.17 -47.04
CA CYS A 166 -18.17 -8.30 -45.66
C CYS A 166 -18.35 -7.03 -44.80
N GLN A 167 -19.44 -6.29 -45.08
CA GLN A 167 -19.96 -5.18 -44.28
C GLN A 167 -21.29 -5.55 -43.61
N LEU A 168 -21.58 -4.99 -42.45
CA LEU A 168 -22.81 -5.24 -41.68
C LEU A 168 -24.03 -4.54 -42.30
N ASP A 169 -25.09 -5.29 -42.56
CA ASP A 169 -26.35 -4.78 -43.11
C ASP A 169 -27.39 -4.55 -42.00
N THR A 170 -27.53 -3.29 -41.59
CA THR A 170 -28.52 -2.85 -40.60
C THR A 170 -29.90 -2.53 -41.18
N SER A 171 -30.15 -2.76 -42.49
CA SER A 171 -31.43 -2.42 -43.14
C SER A 171 -32.64 -3.21 -42.63
N SER A 172 -32.40 -4.30 -41.91
CA SER A 172 -33.40 -5.12 -41.22
C SER A 172 -33.37 -4.96 -39.69
N CYS A 173 -32.67 -3.94 -39.18
CA CYS A 173 -32.73 -3.51 -37.79
C CYS A 173 -33.82 -2.43 -37.58
N GLU A 174 -34.40 -2.39 -36.39
CA GLU A 174 -35.59 -1.56 -36.12
C GLU A 174 -35.20 -0.21 -35.51
N GLU A 175 -35.42 0.88 -36.27
CA GLU A 175 -35.11 2.27 -35.90
C GLU A 175 -36.06 2.88 -34.85
N SER A 176 -36.98 2.11 -34.27
CA SER A 176 -37.95 2.58 -33.26
C SER A 176 -38.41 1.42 -32.38
N GLY A 177 -38.51 1.68 -31.08
CA GLY A 177 -38.99 0.70 -30.11
C GLY A 177 -40.45 0.28 -30.33
N SER A 178 -40.81 -0.91 -29.87
CA SER A 178 -42.12 -1.55 -30.06
C SER A 178 -42.53 -2.43 -28.87
N CYS A 179 -43.47 -1.91 -28.07
CA CYS A 179 -44.15 -2.62 -27.00
C CYS A 179 -44.69 -4.00 -27.45
N GLY A 180 -44.43 -5.05 -26.65
CA GLY A 180 -44.83 -6.43 -26.93
C GLY A 180 -43.77 -7.34 -27.58
N ASP A 181 -42.49 -6.93 -27.63
CA ASP A 181 -41.38 -7.72 -28.22
C ASP A 181 -40.53 -8.54 -27.21
N ALA A 182 -40.85 -8.45 -25.91
CA ALA A 182 -40.11 -9.00 -24.77
C ALA A 182 -38.78 -8.31 -24.36
N ILE A 183 -38.40 -7.15 -24.92
CA ILE A 183 -37.10 -6.48 -24.67
C ILE A 183 -37.26 -5.01 -24.27
N ILE A 184 -37.25 -4.68 -22.96
CA ILE A 184 -37.47 -3.30 -22.46
C ILE A 184 -36.52 -2.28 -23.11
N GLN A 185 -37.07 -1.43 -23.99
CA GLN A 185 -36.35 -0.32 -24.62
C GLN A 185 -36.58 0.98 -23.83
N GLY A 186 -35.77 1.20 -22.78
CA GLY A 186 -35.93 2.28 -21.78
C GLY A 186 -35.94 3.75 -22.24
N SER A 187 -36.01 4.03 -23.54
CA SER A 187 -36.29 5.36 -24.12
C SER A 187 -37.70 5.48 -24.73
N PHE A 188 -38.43 4.37 -24.85
CA PHE A 188 -39.77 4.27 -25.44
C PHE A 188 -40.80 3.65 -24.48
N GLU A 189 -40.34 2.83 -23.53
CA GLU A 189 -41.17 2.01 -22.64
C GLU A 189 -40.51 1.83 -21.27
N GLU A 190 -41.34 1.64 -20.24
CA GLU A 190 -40.91 1.50 -18.83
C GLU A 190 -40.86 0.02 -18.39
N CYS A 191 -41.68 -0.81 -19.03
CA CYS A 191 -41.88 -2.23 -18.75
C CYS A 191 -42.35 -2.94 -20.01
N GLU A 192 -42.34 -4.28 -20.01
CA GLU A 192 -42.77 -5.08 -21.16
C GLU A 192 -43.55 -6.31 -20.69
N GLY A 193 -44.88 -6.24 -20.78
CA GLY A 193 -45.82 -7.29 -20.36
C GLY A 193 -45.69 -7.70 -18.88
N ALA A 194 -44.94 -8.78 -18.63
CA ALA A 194 -44.65 -9.27 -17.27
C ALA A 194 -43.24 -8.89 -16.76
N ASN A 195 -42.40 -8.30 -17.62
CA ASN A 195 -41.08 -7.80 -17.27
C ASN A 195 -41.19 -6.35 -16.80
N LEU A 196 -41.12 -6.13 -15.48
CA LEU A 196 -41.24 -4.80 -14.86
C LEU A 196 -39.89 -4.13 -14.61
N ASN A 197 -38.82 -4.54 -15.30
CA ASN A 197 -37.43 -4.09 -15.07
C ASN A 197 -36.90 -4.32 -13.62
N GLY A 198 -37.60 -5.12 -12.81
CA GLY A 198 -37.34 -5.30 -11.37
C GLY A 198 -38.07 -4.30 -10.46
N GLU A 199 -38.84 -3.37 -11.01
CA GLU A 199 -39.61 -2.37 -10.27
C GLU A 199 -40.84 -2.99 -9.56
N THR A 200 -41.25 -2.32 -8.48
CA THR A 200 -42.41 -2.67 -7.65
C THR A 200 -43.19 -1.41 -7.27
N CYS A 201 -44.41 -1.56 -6.73
CA CYS A 201 -45.13 -0.43 -6.14
C CYS A 201 -44.28 0.30 -5.08
N THR A 202 -43.49 -0.45 -4.29
CA THR A 202 -42.62 0.11 -3.24
C THR A 202 -41.41 0.88 -3.78
N SER A 203 -40.77 0.47 -4.88
CA SER A 203 -39.72 1.28 -5.51
C SER A 203 -40.29 2.53 -6.20
N GLN A 204 -41.53 2.43 -6.70
CA GLN A 204 -42.29 3.54 -7.29
C GLN A 204 -43.01 4.43 -6.24
N GLY A 205 -42.71 4.29 -4.95
CA GLY A 205 -43.12 5.22 -3.89
C GLY A 205 -44.50 4.98 -3.25
N PHE A 206 -45.11 3.81 -3.47
CA PHE A 206 -46.36 3.36 -2.83
C PHE A 206 -46.05 2.50 -1.59
N SER A 207 -47.00 2.35 -0.66
CA SER A 207 -46.78 1.57 0.58
C SER A 207 -46.68 0.06 0.31
N GLY A 208 -47.38 -0.42 -0.71
CA GLY A 208 -47.43 -1.82 -1.13
C GLY A 208 -48.26 -2.04 -2.39
N GLY A 209 -48.73 -3.27 -2.60
CA GLY A 209 -49.58 -3.65 -3.75
C GLY A 209 -48.85 -4.44 -4.84
N THR A 210 -49.45 -4.52 -6.03
CA THR A 210 -48.89 -5.20 -7.20
C THR A 210 -48.75 -4.20 -8.35
N LEU A 211 -47.52 -4.05 -8.87
CA LEU A 211 -47.25 -3.24 -10.05
C LEU A 211 -47.56 -4.07 -11.30
N ALA A 212 -48.07 -3.43 -12.36
CA ALA A 212 -48.32 -4.07 -13.64
C ALA A 212 -47.78 -3.21 -14.79
N CYS A 213 -47.82 -3.75 -16.01
CA CYS A 213 -47.51 -3.04 -17.24
C CYS A 213 -48.80 -2.86 -18.05
N SER A 214 -48.99 -1.70 -18.68
CA SER A 214 -50.17 -1.44 -19.55
C SER A 214 -49.97 -1.99 -20.98
N ASP A 215 -51.04 -2.00 -21.77
CA ASP A 215 -51.00 -2.32 -23.21
C ASP A 215 -50.20 -1.29 -24.04
N GLU A 216 -49.71 -0.21 -23.40
CA GLU A 216 -48.83 0.82 -23.95
C GLU A 216 -47.42 0.82 -23.34
N CYS A 217 -47.06 -0.24 -22.59
CA CYS A 217 -45.74 -0.46 -21.98
C CYS A 217 -45.27 0.64 -21.00
N ALA A 218 -46.23 1.26 -20.31
CA ALA A 218 -46.01 2.12 -19.15
C ALA A 218 -46.46 1.42 -17.86
N PHE A 219 -45.95 1.84 -16.71
CA PHE A 219 -46.32 1.27 -15.41
C PHE A 219 -47.78 1.55 -15.03
N ASP A 220 -48.55 0.51 -14.75
CA ASP A 220 -49.90 0.60 -14.18
C ASP A 220 -49.85 0.53 -12.65
N TYR A 221 -50.09 1.68 -12.03
CA TYR A 221 -50.18 1.87 -10.58
C TYR A 221 -51.56 1.54 -9.99
N GLY A 222 -52.53 1.10 -10.80
CA GLY A 222 -53.93 0.87 -10.39
C GLY A 222 -54.13 -0.20 -9.31
N SER A 223 -53.13 -1.05 -9.09
CA SER A 223 -53.09 -2.05 -8.00
C SER A 223 -52.02 -1.76 -6.92
N CYS A 224 -51.49 -0.54 -6.89
CA CYS A 224 -50.57 -0.07 -5.84
C CYS A 224 -51.31 0.67 -4.70
N ILE A 225 -50.87 0.44 -3.45
CA ILE A 225 -51.50 0.97 -2.24
C ILE A 225 -50.97 2.38 -1.96
N SER A 226 -51.83 3.39 -2.06
CA SER A 226 -51.42 4.80 -2.12
C SER A 226 -51.37 5.51 -0.76
N ASN A 227 -51.78 4.85 0.33
CA ASN A 227 -51.64 5.32 1.71
C ASN A 227 -51.52 4.09 2.62
N ALA A 228 -50.49 4.05 3.48
CA ALA A 228 -50.50 3.20 4.67
C ALA A 228 -51.64 3.62 5.61
N VAL A 229 -52.19 2.68 6.41
CA VAL A 229 -53.41 2.91 7.20
C VAL A 229 -53.20 2.58 8.67
N CYS A 230 -52.45 3.47 9.34
CA CYS A 230 -52.22 3.47 10.78
C CYS A 230 -53.44 3.01 11.61
N GLY A 231 -53.28 1.88 12.28
CA GLY A 231 -54.29 1.12 13.00
C GLY A 231 -54.73 -0.20 12.33
N ASP A 232 -54.14 -0.62 11.20
CA ASP A 232 -54.41 -1.91 10.54
C ASP A 232 -53.54 -3.09 11.04
N GLY A 233 -52.37 -2.80 11.60
CA GLY A 233 -51.44 -3.76 12.21
C GLY A 233 -50.22 -4.15 11.35
N SER A 234 -50.10 -3.58 10.15
CA SER A 234 -48.97 -3.76 9.21
C SER A 234 -48.10 -2.50 9.25
N VAL A 235 -46.80 -2.59 9.57
CA VAL A 235 -45.91 -1.43 9.40
C VAL A 235 -45.58 -1.30 7.91
N GLU A 236 -46.22 -0.36 7.22
CA GLU A 236 -45.93 -0.02 5.82
C GLU A 236 -45.32 1.39 5.70
N MET A 237 -44.53 1.68 4.67
CA MET A 237 -44.04 3.06 4.48
C MET A 237 -45.21 4.03 4.24
N PRO A 238 -45.28 5.20 4.91
CA PRO A 238 -44.18 5.88 5.62
C PRO A 238 -44.23 5.77 7.15
N GLU A 239 -44.75 4.69 7.72
CA GLU A 239 -44.94 4.51 9.16
C GLU A 239 -43.67 4.04 9.88
N ASP A 240 -43.42 4.56 11.08
CA ASP A 240 -42.34 4.11 11.96
C ASP A 240 -42.74 2.80 12.69
N CYS A 241 -44.01 2.71 13.09
CA CYS A 241 -44.52 1.72 14.04
C CYS A 241 -46.03 1.54 13.93
N GLU A 242 -46.56 0.45 14.48
CA GLU A 242 -47.98 0.14 14.47
C GLU A 242 -48.49 -0.37 15.81
N SER A 243 -49.19 0.49 16.57
CA SER A 243 -49.96 0.17 17.78
C SER A 243 -49.23 -0.52 18.95
N GLY A 244 -47.96 -0.91 18.78
CA GLY A 244 -47.18 -1.79 19.67
C GLY A 244 -46.17 -2.68 18.94
N ASN A 245 -46.33 -2.89 17.63
CA ASN A 245 -45.25 -3.33 16.74
C ASN A 245 -44.33 -2.13 16.47
N LEU A 246 -43.11 -2.14 17.01
CA LEU A 246 -42.16 -1.03 16.88
C LEU A 246 -41.15 -1.26 15.72
N ASN A 247 -41.49 -2.10 14.74
CA ASN A 247 -40.61 -2.50 13.63
C ASN A 247 -39.25 -3.10 14.06
N GLY A 248 -39.17 -3.62 15.30
CA GLY A 248 -37.94 -4.10 15.92
C GLY A 248 -37.13 -3.04 16.68
N GLU A 249 -37.51 -1.76 16.58
CA GLU A 249 -36.82 -0.64 17.21
C GLU A 249 -37.09 -0.50 18.71
N SER A 250 -36.22 0.28 19.35
CA SER A 250 -36.20 0.59 20.77
C SER A 250 -35.50 1.93 20.99
N CYS A 251 -35.63 2.55 22.18
CA CYS A 251 -34.86 3.76 22.48
C CYS A 251 -33.34 3.55 22.29
N ILE A 252 -32.82 2.35 22.58
CA ILE A 252 -31.39 2.01 22.49
C ILE A 252 -30.91 1.91 21.03
N THR A 253 -31.69 1.28 20.14
CA THR A 253 -31.35 1.19 18.72
C THR A 253 -31.49 2.54 18.01
N LEU A 254 -32.41 3.40 18.48
CA LEU A 254 -32.53 4.81 18.10
C LEU A 254 -31.50 5.74 18.78
N GLY A 255 -30.51 5.20 19.51
CA GLY A 255 -29.36 5.94 20.02
C GLY A 255 -29.54 6.68 21.37
N TYR A 256 -30.59 6.38 22.14
CA TYR A 256 -30.82 6.89 23.50
C TYR A 256 -30.40 5.86 24.56
N TYR A 257 -30.06 6.29 25.77
CA TYR A 257 -29.57 5.36 26.81
C TYR A 257 -30.61 4.41 27.40
N GLY A 258 -31.90 4.67 27.19
CA GLY A 258 -32.98 3.84 27.71
C GLY A 258 -34.34 4.47 27.51
N GLY A 259 -35.31 4.03 28.32
CA GLY A 259 -36.72 4.42 28.19
C GLY A 259 -37.57 3.36 27.47
N LEU A 260 -38.89 3.61 27.42
CA LEU A 260 -39.85 2.79 26.67
C LEU A 260 -40.23 3.50 25.38
N LEU A 261 -39.75 2.99 24.24
CA LEU A 261 -40.24 3.43 22.94
C LEU A 261 -41.73 3.05 22.81
N GLY A 262 -42.54 4.00 22.37
CA GLY A 262 -43.95 3.78 22.09
C GLY A 262 -44.30 4.12 20.64
N CYS A 263 -45.57 3.97 20.29
CA CYS A 263 -46.12 4.42 19.02
C CYS A 263 -47.23 5.46 19.25
N LEU A 264 -47.31 6.46 18.39
CA LEU A 264 -48.37 7.48 18.40
C LEU A 264 -49.54 7.07 17.49
N SER A 265 -50.66 7.79 17.59
CA SER A 265 -51.88 7.53 16.79
C SER A 265 -51.79 8.04 15.35
N ASP A 266 -50.61 8.51 14.93
CA ASP A 266 -50.22 8.84 13.56
C ASP A 266 -49.10 7.89 13.06
N CYS A 267 -48.83 6.81 13.81
CA CYS A 267 -47.84 5.77 13.52
C CYS A 267 -46.39 6.28 13.41
N SER A 268 -46.10 7.41 14.05
CA SER A 268 -44.75 7.87 14.37
C SER A 268 -44.27 7.38 15.74
N PHE A 269 -42.95 7.30 15.94
CA PHE A 269 -42.36 6.89 17.22
C PHE A 269 -42.65 7.89 18.36
N ASN A 270 -43.14 7.38 19.49
CA ASN A 270 -43.27 8.14 20.73
C ASN A 270 -41.94 8.14 21.50
N LEU A 271 -41.14 9.18 21.28
CA LEU A 271 -39.80 9.32 21.86
C LEU A 271 -39.77 9.93 23.28
N VAL A 272 -40.91 10.33 23.87
CA VAL A 272 -40.95 11.08 25.15
C VAL A 272 -40.25 10.34 26.29
N SER A 273 -40.32 9.01 26.33
CA SER A 273 -39.58 8.23 27.34
C SER A 273 -38.10 8.02 27.00
N CYS A 274 -37.72 8.10 25.72
CA CYS A 274 -36.33 8.02 25.28
C CYS A 274 -35.61 9.33 25.58
N GLU A 275 -36.22 10.47 25.23
CA GLU A 275 -35.76 11.81 25.59
C GLU A 275 -35.62 12.00 27.10
N GLY A 276 -36.52 11.39 27.89
CA GLY A 276 -36.43 11.37 29.36
C GLY A 276 -35.29 10.51 29.93
N ALA A 277 -34.66 9.66 29.13
CA ALA A 277 -33.40 8.98 29.46
C ALA A 277 -32.16 9.72 28.93
N GLY A 278 -32.33 10.53 27.88
CA GLY A 278 -31.30 11.31 27.23
C GLY A 278 -30.40 10.50 26.28
N ARG A 279 -29.47 11.19 25.62
CA ARG A 279 -28.48 10.62 24.70
C ARG A 279 -27.24 11.52 24.58
N CYS A 280 -26.14 10.94 24.13
CA CYS A 280 -24.94 11.71 23.81
C CYS A 280 -25.21 12.82 22.79
N GLY A 281 -24.90 14.06 23.16
CA GLY A 281 -25.05 15.25 22.32
C GLY A 281 -26.40 15.96 22.45
N ASP A 282 -27.13 15.76 23.55
CA ASP A 282 -28.33 16.57 23.88
C ASP A 282 -28.02 17.83 24.73
N GLY A 283 -26.79 17.95 25.21
CA GLY A 283 -26.26 19.07 25.99
C GLY A 283 -26.16 18.82 27.49
N THR A 284 -26.66 17.68 27.99
CA THR A 284 -26.84 17.41 29.43
C THR A 284 -26.07 16.17 29.88
N VAL A 285 -24.98 16.32 30.66
CA VAL A 285 -24.15 15.16 31.07
C VAL A 285 -24.90 14.17 31.98
N GLN A 286 -25.26 13.02 31.43
CA GLN A 286 -26.04 11.96 32.05
C GLN A 286 -25.16 10.90 32.70
N SER A 287 -24.41 11.31 33.72
CA SER A 287 -23.53 10.44 34.52
C SER A 287 -24.18 9.15 35.06
N SER A 288 -25.51 9.08 35.17
CA SER A 288 -26.24 7.85 35.54
C SER A 288 -26.21 6.75 34.46
N TYR A 289 -25.93 7.11 33.21
CA TYR A 289 -25.80 6.19 32.07
C TYR A 289 -24.34 6.02 31.61
N GLY A 290 -23.38 6.65 32.30
CA GLY A 290 -21.95 6.50 32.05
C GLY A 290 -21.29 7.66 31.30
N GLU A 291 -22.00 8.75 31.04
CA GLU A 291 -21.39 9.94 30.43
C GLU A 291 -20.41 10.64 31.38
N GLU A 292 -19.25 11.00 30.83
CA GLU A 292 -18.27 11.87 31.46
C GLU A 292 -18.45 13.33 31.01
N CYS A 293 -18.99 13.53 29.80
CA CYS A 293 -19.22 14.81 29.15
C CYS A 293 -20.37 14.71 28.13
N ASP A 294 -20.87 15.84 27.64
CA ASP A 294 -21.76 15.90 26.47
C ASP A 294 -21.32 17.06 25.58
N GLY A 295 -20.90 16.79 24.33
CA GLY A 295 -20.59 17.84 23.35
C GLY A 295 -19.55 18.85 23.81
N SER A 296 -19.99 20.03 24.29
CA SER A 296 -19.14 21.07 24.90
C SER A 296 -19.24 21.16 26.44
N SER A 297 -20.17 20.43 27.05
CA SER A 297 -20.35 20.27 28.50
C SER A 297 -19.36 19.23 29.06
N LEU A 298 -18.11 19.63 29.30
CA LEU A 298 -17.04 18.77 29.85
C LEU A 298 -17.19 18.43 31.36
N ALA A 299 -18.41 18.46 31.92
CA ALA A 299 -18.70 18.32 33.35
C ALA A 299 -17.90 19.23 34.32
N GLY A 300 -17.21 20.26 33.81
CA GLY A 300 -16.31 21.13 34.57
C GLY A 300 -14.87 20.60 34.70
N GLN A 301 -14.51 19.54 33.99
CA GLN A 301 -13.13 19.04 33.90
C GLN A 301 -12.29 19.82 32.87
N THR A 302 -10.97 19.73 33.03
CA THR A 302 -9.95 20.13 32.05
C THR A 302 -8.84 19.06 32.04
N CYS A 303 -7.88 19.14 31.13
CA CYS A 303 -6.74 18.21 31.14
C CYS A 303 -5.99 18.26 32.50
N GLU A 304 -5.84 19.46 33.07
CA GLU A 304 -5.15 19.68 34.35
C GLU A 304 -5.93 19.15 35.56
N SER A 305 -7.27 19.16 35.55
CA SER A 305 -8.06 18.53 36.62
C SER A 305 -8.04 17.00 36.57
N LEU A 306 -7.68 16.42 35.41
CA LEU A 306 -7.49 14.99 35.19
C LEU A 306 -6.03 14.53 35.39
N GLY A 307 -5.09 15.45 35.64
CA GLY A 307 -3.69 15.14 36.00
C GLY A 307 -2.63 15.42 34.94
N TYR A 308 -3.03 15.89 33.74
CA TYR A 308 -2.11 16.24 32.66
C TYR A 308 -1.55 17.66 32.81
N TYR A 309 -0.41 17.95 32.17
CA TYR A 309 0.24 19.26 32.27
C TYR A 309 -0.39 20.37 31.40
N GLY A 310 -1.43 20.06 30.63
CA GLY A 310 -2.16 21.00 29.79
C GLY A 310 -2.87 20.30 28.64
N GLY A 311 -3.16 21.03 27.57
CA GLY A 311 -3.93 20.55 26.41
C GLY A 311 -5.40 20.97 26.48
N ASN A 312 -6.14 20.73 25.39
CA ASN A 312 -7.56 21.03 25.28
C ASN A 312 -8.40 19.75 25.37
N LEU A 313 -9.02 19.54 26.54
CA LEU A 313 -9.96 18.44 26.77
C LEU A 313 -11.17 18.55 25.82
N LEU A 314 -11.56 17.44 25.20
CA LEU A 314 -12.71 17.35 24.31
C LEU A 314 -13.67 16.24 24.76
N CYS A 315 -14.91 16.29 24.25
CA CYS A 315 -15.86 15.20 24.41
C CYS A 315 -15.88 14.35 23.14
N GLY A 316 -15.70 13.03 23.28
CA GLY A 316 -15.79 12.09 22.18
C GLY A 316 -17.24 11.85 21.74
N GLY A 317 -17.44 11.31 20.54
CA GLY A 317 -18.77 10.98 19.99
C GLY A 317 -19.52 9.85 20.73
N SER A 318 -18.96 9.33 21.82
CA SER A 318 -19.59 8.37 22.75
C SER A 318 -19.68 8.93 24.18
N CYS A 319 -19.54 10.24 24.36
CA CYS A 319 -19.69 10.98 25.63
C CYS A 319 -18.78 10.54 26.79
N GLY A 320 -17.64 9.94 26.44
CA GLY A 320 -16.43 9.87 27.27
C GLY A 320 -15.42 10.94 26.84
N PHE A 321 -14.44 11.22 27.69
CA PHE A 321 -13.42 12.24 27.41
C PHE A 321 -12.45 11.81 26.29
N ASP A 322 -12.24 12.70 25.32
CA ASP A 322 -11.10 12.60 24.39
C ASP A 322 -9.87 13.28 25.04
N LEU A 323 -8.94 12.44 25.47
CA LEU A 323 -7.70 12.82 26.15
C LEU A 323 -6.51 12.98 25.18
N SER A 324 -6.72 12.92 23.86
CA SER A 324 -5.62 12.88 22.87
C SER A 324 -4.70 14.10 22.95
N ASP A 325 -5.26 15.30 23.13
CA ASP A 325 -4.46 16.54 23.27
C ASP A 325 -3.91 16.72 24.70
N CYS A 326 -4.62 16.20 25.72
CA CYS A 326 -4.11 16.13 27.09
C CYS A 326 -2.84 15.26 27.17
N ALA A 327 -2.88 14.07 26.56
CA ALA A 327 -1.76 13.14 26.50
C ALA A 327 -0.58 13.69 25.67
N ALA A 328 -0.82 14.57 24.71
CA ALA A 328 0.23 15.27 23.98
C ALA A 328 0.97 16.32 24.83
N ALA A 329 0.35 16.84 25.91
CA ALA A 329 1.00 17.70 26.89
C ALA A 329 1.80 16.94 27.96
N GLY A 330 1.56 15.63 28.10
CA GLY A 330 2.20 14.73 29.06
C GLY A 330 1.56 14.73 30.45
N GLN A 331 1.86 13.71 31.25
CA GLN A 331 1.49 13.59 32.66
C GLN A 331 2.52 12.78 33.46
N CYS A 332 2.59 13.02 34.76
CA CYS A 332 3.41 12.22 35.67
C CYS A 332 3.00 10.74 35.67
N GLY A 333 3.89 9.87 35.19
CA GLY A 333 3.70 8.42 35.12
C GLY A 333 3.36 7.87 33.74
N ASP A 334 3.50 8.65 32.66
CA ASP A 334 3.40 8.17 31.27
C ASP A 334 4.68 7.49 30.74
N GLY A 335 5.79 7.62 31.47
CA GLY A 335 7.09 7.02 31.19
C GLY A 335 8.16 8.01 30.69
N VAL A 336 7.79 9.26 30.40
CA VAL A 336 8.65 10.25 29.72
C VAL A 336 8.90 11.47 30.60
N VAL A 337 10.10 11.62 31.16
CA VAL A 337 10.43 12.76 32.05
C VAL A 337 10.35 14.12 31.34
N GLN A 338 9.27 14.86 31.59
CA GLN A 338 8.92 16.15 31.01
C GLN A 338 9.55 17.30 31.80
N SER A 339 10.88 17.43 31.74
CA SER A 339 11.62 18.45 32.49
C SER A 339 11.22 19.92 32.17
N SER A 340 10.50 20.17 31.07
CA SER A 340 9.89 21.48 30.78
C SER A 340 8.70 21.82 31.69
N GLN A 341 8.00 20.81 32.22
CA GLN A 341 6.89 20.95 33.18
C GLN A 341 7.37 20.88 34.65
N GLY A 342 8.68 20.72 34.87
CA GLY A 342 9.30 20.66 36.19
C GLY A 342 9.58 19.25 36.72
N GLU A 343 9.29 18.20 35.96
CA GLU A 343 9.57 16.82 36.37
C GLU A 343 11.07 16.54 36.57
N ILE A 344 11.37 15.83 37.66
CA ILE A 344 12.70 15.30 37.95
C ILE A 344 12.82 13.82 37.55
N CYS A 345 11.69 13.12 37.53
CA CYS A 345 11.56 11.71 37.25
C CYS A 345 10.12 11.39 36.83
N ASP A 346 9.93 10.22 36.23
CA ASP A 346 8.62 9.62 35.94
C ASP A 346 8.72 8.14 36.39
N GLY A 347 7.95 7.73 37.38
CA GLY A 347 7.91 6.33 37.85
C GLY A 347 9.29 5.77 38.26
N SER A 348 9.93 5.02 37.36
CA SER A 348 11.31 4.52 37.52
C SER A 348 12.36 5.21 36.63
N SER A 349 11.93 6.09 35.73
CA SER A 349 12.75 6.88 34.81
C SER A 349 13.24 8.16 35.49
N PHE A 350 14.56 8.35 35.57
CA PHE A 350 15.17 9.59 36.10
C PHE A 350 15.87 10.42 35.01
N GLY A 351 15.80 9.99 33.75
CA GLY A 351 16.53 10.61 32.64
C GLY A 351 18.05 10.57 32.88
N THR A 352 18.65 11.74 33.14
CA THR A 352 20.08 11.86 33.53
C THR A 352 20.29 12.16 35.02
N ASN A 353 19.21 12.24 35.79
CA ASN A 353 19.26 12.53 37.22
C ASN A 353 19.72 11.32 38.02
N THR A 354 20.62 11.57 38.97
CA THR A 354 21.18 10.58 39.90
C THR A 354 21.37 11.25 41.26
N CYS A 355 21.61 10.46 42.31
CA CYS A 355 22.04 11.01 43.61
C CYS A 355 23.26 11.95 43.47
N ALA A 356 24.20 11.65 42.58
CA ALA A 356 25.37 12.50 42.32
C ALA A 356 25.02 13.82 41.62
N THR A 357 23.98 13.85 40.79
CA THR A 357 23.44 15.08 40.15
C THR A 357 22.94 16.07 41.20
N PHE A 358 22.47 15.58 42.36
CA PHE A 358 22.04 16.36 43.51
C PHE A 358 23.08 16.43 44.65
N SER A 359 24.37 16.24 44.34
CA SER A 359 25.51 16.32 45.28
C SER A 359 25.52 15.31 46.43
N PHE A 360 24.77 14.21 46.36
CA PHE A 360 24.94 13.04 47.24
C PHE A 360 26.09 12.15 46.73
N ALA A 361 26.64 11.30 47.60
CA ALA A 361 27.83 10.52 47.27
C ALA A 361 27.54 9.24 46.45
N SER A 362 26.40 8.60 46.70
CA SER A 362 25.95 7.36 46.04
C SER A 362 24.48 7.08 46.39
N GLY A 363 23.96 5.91 46.02
CA GLY A 363 22.58 5.48 46.31
C GLY A 363 21.67 5.53 45.10
N SER A 364 20.37 5.45 45.34
CA SER A 364 19.31 5.48 44.31
C SER A 364 18.28 6.54 44.65
N LEU A 365 17.86 7.31 43.64
CA LEU A 365 16.70 8.20 43.76
C LEU A 365 15.42 7.34 43.80
N VAL A 366 14.39 7.87 44.44
CA VAL A 366 13.01 7.36 44.37
C VAL A 366 12.15 8.44 43.73
N CYS A 367 11.18 8.06 42.91
CA CYS A 367 10.21 9.01 42.34
C CYS A 367 8.94 8.99 43.18
N ASN A 368 8.44 10.17 43.54
CA ASN A 368 7.14 10.32 44.19
C ASN A 368 6.01 10.31 43.15
N THR A 369 4.77 10.16 43.60
CA THR A 369 3.56 10.19 42.74
C THR A 369 3.21 11.58 42.20
N ASP A 370 4.03 12.60 42.48
CA ASP A 370 3.96 13.95 41.93
C ASP A 370 5.18 14.28 41.04
N CYS A 371 5.96 13.26 40.67
CA CYS A 371 7.17 13.34 39.84
C CYS A 371 8.29 14.24 40.40
N SER A 372 8.21 14.54 41.71
CA SER A 372 9.33 15.02 42.51
C SER A 372 10.26 13.87 42.92
N ALA A 373 11.55 14.16 43.06
CA ALA A 373 12.52 13.19 43.56
C ALA A 373 12.54 13.12 45.09
N ASP A 374 12.40 11.92 45.63
CA ASP A 374 12.79 11.59 46.99
C ASP A 374 14.27 11.16 47.03
N TYR A 375 15.00 11.77 47.96
CA TYR A 375 16.42 11.56 48.20
C TYR A 375 16.69 10.57 49.35
N SER A 376 15.66 9.94 49.94
CA SER A 376 15.83 9.00 51.07
C SER A 376 16.71 7.79 50.75
N GLY A 377 16.72 7.34 49.49
CA GLY A 377 17.62 6.30 48.97
C GLY A 377 19.03 6.78 48.61
N CYS A 378 19.31 8.09 48.69
CA CYS A 378 20.63 8.65 48.44
C CYS A 378 21.50 8.68 49.72
N THR A 379 22.76 8.25 49.57
CA THR A 379 23.75 8.30 50.64
C THR A 379 24.40 9.68 50.69
N GLY A 380 24.15 10.42 51.78
CA GLY A 380 24.76 11.72 52.05
C GLY A 380 26.30 11.66 52.07
N LEU A 381 26.94 12.76 51.67
CA LEU A 381 28.40 12.86 51.63
C LEU A 381 29.01 12.80 53.04
N THR A 382 29.74 11.73 53.35
CA THR A 382 30.58 11.66 54.55
C THR A 382 31.91 12.38 54.31
N VAL A 383 32.13 13.47 55.04
CA VAL A 383 33.32 14.32 54.97
C VAL A 383 34.31 13.95 56.09
N SER A 384 35.60 13.81 55.76
CA SER A 384 36.69 13.55 56.71
C SER A 384 37.38 14.82 57.19
N VAL A 385 37.49 15.85 56.34
CA VAL A 385 38.16 17.13 56.63
C VAL A 385 37.41 18.28 55.96
N VAL A 386 37.21 19.41 56.66
CA VAL A 386 36.78 20.69 56.07
C VAL A 386 37.84 21.75 56.37
N GLN A 387 38.15 22.60 55.39
CA GLN A 387 39.10 23.71 55.52
C GLN A 387 38.54 24.99 54.90
N GLY A 388 38.59 26.09 55.65
CA GLY A 388 38.28 27.44 55.16
C GLY A 388 39.52 28.15 54.63
N GLY A 389 39.42 28.74 53.45
CA GLY A 389 40.37 29.71 52.92
C GLY A 389 40.02 31.14 53.35
N LYS A 390 40.32 32.15 52.51
CA LYS A 390 39.89 33.54 52.78
C LYS A 390 38.40 33.74 52.53
N ASP A 391 37.96 33.44 51.30
CA ASP A 391 36.58 33.63 50.85
C ASP A 391 35.99 32.32 50.26
N HIS A 392 36.75 31.21 50.31
CA HIS A 392 36.37 29.87 49.87
C HIS A 392 36.42 28.84 51.00
N THR A 393 35.82 27.67 50.79
CA THR A 393 35.90 26.51 51.68
C THR A 393 36.00 25.25 50.84
N CYS A 394 36.77 24.27 51.30
CA CYS A 394 36.91 22.97 50.66
C CYS A 394 36.73 21.83 51.68
N ALA A 395 36.11 20.74 51.24
CA ALA A 395 35.79 19.56 52.04
C ALA A 395 36.27 18.29 51.34
N LEU A 396 37.02 17.45 52.05
CA LEU A 396 37.49 16.15 51.59
C LEU A 396 36.52 15.06 52.07
N GLY A 397 35.94 14.33 51.14
CA GLY A 397 35.11 13.15 51.42
C GLY A 397 35.94 11.95 51.90
N THR A 398 35.32 11.03 52.63
CA THR A 398 35.95 9.76 53.04
C THR A 398 36.39 8.90 51.85
N ALA A 399 35.73 9.02 50.71
CA ALA A 399 36.09 8.39 49.44
C ALA A 399 37.24 9.10 48.68
N GLY A 400 37.83 10.16 49.24
CA GLY A 400 38.91 10.95 48.62
C GLY A 400 38.46 12.00 47.60
N ASN A 401 37.16 12.06 47.28
CA ASN A 401 36.55 13.13 46.49
C ASN A 401 36.68 14.48 47.21
N LEU A 402 37.07 15.54 46.52
CA LEU A 402 37.11 16.90 47.07
C LEU A 402 35.94 17.73 46.54
N PHE A 403 35.39 18.57 47.40
CA PHE A 403 34.35 19.53 47.09
C PHE A 403 34.81 20.92 47.51
N CYS A 404 34.63 21.94 46.68
CA CYS A 404 35.00 23.32 47.02
C CYS A 404 33.87 24.30 46.67
N TRP A 405 33.77 25.40 47.42
CA TRP A 405 32.81 26.48 47.20
C TRP A 405 33.32 27.83 47.75
N GLY A 406 32.57 28.90 47.52
CA GLY A 406 32.96 30.29 47.78
C GLY A 406 33.82 30.89 46.66
N TYR A 407 34.50 31.99 46.95
CA TYR A 407 35.33 32.74 46.01
C TYR A 407 36.80 32.34 46.16
N GLY A 408 37.35 31.61 45.18
CA GLY A 408 38.74 31.16 45.22
C GLY A 408 39.04 30.08 44.17
N PRO A 409 40.20 29.40 44.26
CA PRO A 409 40.61 28.37 43.32
C PRO A 409 39.97 27.01 43.65
N LEU A 410 38.78 26.76 43.11
CA LEU A 410 37.93 25.61 43.46
C LEU A 410 38.38 24.25 42.86
N GLY A 411 39.57 24.17 42.24
CA GLY A 411 40.23 22.91 41.87
C GLY A 411 40.53 22.69 40.38
N LEU A 412 39.97 23.51 39.48
CA LEU A 412 40.19 23.38 38.03
C LEU A 412 41.35 24.27 37.54
N PRO A 413 42.30 23.75 36.72
CA PRO A 413 43.24 24.58 36.00
C PRO A 413 42.51 25.54 35.05
N GLY A 414 42.68 26.85 35.26
CA GLY A 414 42.07 27.88 34.41
C GLY A 414 40.64 28.30 34.77
N ALA A 415 39.96 27.65 35.73
CA ALA A 415 38.72 28.19 36.26
C ALA A 415 38.99 29.20 37.38
N GLY A 416 38.61 30.45 37.13
CA GLY A 416 38.24 31.37 38.20
C GLY A 416 36.78 31.19 38.61
N ALA A 417 36.24 32.22 39.28
CA ALA A 417 34.82 32.41 39.58
C ALA A 417 34.15 31.39 40.52
N THR A 418 34.05 31.81 41.78
CA THR A 418 32.84 31.76 42.62
C THR A 418 31.80 30.66 42.36
N SER A 419 31.67 29.72 43.31
CA SER A 419 30.43 28.92 43.48
C SER A 419 29.78 29.24 44.83
N THR A 420 28.45 29.32 44.89
CA THR A 420 27.72 29.44 46.17
C THR A 420 27.39 28.09 46.81
N THR A 421 27.55 26.98 46.07
CA THR A 421 27.28 25.61 46.50
C THR A 421 28.52 24.71 46.35
N PRO A 422 28.65 23.61 47.12
CA PRO A 422 29.74 22.65 46.97
C PRO A 422 29.76 22.02 45.57
N ILE A 423 30.80 22.29 44.79
CA ILE A 423 31.06 21.63 43.50
C ILE A 423 32.18 20.60 43.65
N VAL A 424 32.08 19.48 42.91
CA VAL A 424 33.15 18.46 42.85
C VAL A 424 34.37 19.05 42.15
N SER A 425 35.50 19.08 42.84
CA SER A 425 36.79 19.44 42.24
C SER A 425 37.33 18.27 41.43
N GLN A 426 37.66 18.48 40.15
CA GLN A 426 38.27 17.43 39.32
C GLN A 426 39.62 16.99 39.88
N MET A 427 39.77 15.68 40.11
CA MET A 427 41.03 15.08 40.55
C MET A 427 41.92 14.67 39.39
N PRO A 428 43.26 14.66 39.56
CA PRO A 428 44.13 13.89 38.70
C PRO A 428 43.72 12.41 38.76
N ALA A 429 43.56 11.78 37.59
CA ALA A 429 43.05 10.40 37.52
C ALA A 429 43.92 9.42 38.33
N GLY A 430 43.30 8.63 39.19
CA GLY A 430 43.98 7.66 40.07
C GLY A 430 44.59 8.25 41.35
N VAL A 431 44.38 9.53 41.65
CA VAL A 431 44.84 10.17 42.90
C VAL A 431 43.71 10.22 43.92
N THR A 432 44.02 9.88 45.17
CA THR A 432 43.08 9.89 46.31
C THR A 432 43.72 10.68 47.44
N PHE A 433 43.10 11.79 47.86
CA PHE A 433 43.64 12.61 48.95
C PHE A 433 43.27 12.07 50.34
N THR A 434 44.21 12.18 51.27
CA THR A 434 44.06 11.80 52.69
C THR A 434 44.06 13.00 53.63
N THR A 435 44.66 14.12 53.21
CA THR A 435 44.65 15.38 53.96
C THR A 435 44.41 16.56 53.02
N LEU A 436 43.91 17.65 53.60
CA LEU A 436 43.59 18.91 52.92
C LEU A 436 44.00 20.07 53.82
N ALA A 437 44.55 21.13 53.23
CA ALA A 437 44.82 22.42 53.85
C ALA A 437 44.42 23.54 52.87
N ALA A 438 43.65 24.53 53.36
CA ALA A 438 43.32 25.73 52.60
C ALA A 438 44.22 26.90 53.05
N GLY A 439 44.75 27.64 52.09
CA GLY A 439 45.38 28.94 52.29
C GLY A 439 44.43 30.08 51.92
N THR A 440 44.93 31.32 51.95
CA THR A 440 44.12 32.50 51.60
C THR A 440 43.52 32.43 50.19
N ILE A 441 44.34 32.10 49.19
CA ILE A 441 43.97 32.02 47.76
C ILE A 441 44.66 30.85 47.03
N HIS A 442 45.03 29.80 47.77
CA HIS A 442 45.55 28.53 47.28
C HIS A 442 45.08 27.39 48.18
N ASN A 443 45.25 26.15 47.75
CA ASN A 443 44.99 24.95 48.55
C ASN A 443 46.11 23.94 48.33
N CYS A 444 46.33 23.06 49.30
CA CYS A 444 47.23 21.92 49.19
C CYS A 444 46.60 20.66 49.80
N ALA A 445 46.94 19.49 49.26
CA ALA A 445 46.51 18.19 49.73
C ALA A 445 47.68 17.18 49.67
N ILE A 446 47.56 16.08 50.42
CA ILE A 446 48.50 14.96 50.36
C ILE A 446 47.71 13.71 49.96
N ASP A 447 48.25 12.95 49.00
CA ASP A 447 47.64 11.70 48.54
C ASP A 447 48.02 10.47 49.37
N THR A 448 47.35 9.35 49.09
CA THR A 448 47.61 8.03 49.70
C THR A 448 49.03 7.50 49.49
N ALA A 449 49.80 8.05 48.54
CA ALA A 449 51.21 7.74 48.33
C ALA A 449 52.16 8.71 49.07
N GLY A 450 51.62 9.67 49.82
CA GLY A 450 52.39 10.68 50.57
C GLY A 450 52.90 11.85 49.72
N LYS A 451 52.47 11.98 48.46
CA LYS A 451 52.86 13.08 47.58
C LYS A 451 51.97 14.30 47.84
N ALA A 452 52.59 15.47 47.92
CA ALA A 452 51.90 16.75 48.03
C ALA A 452 51.46 17.29 46.66
N TRP A 453 50.29 17.91 46.63
CA TRP A 453 49.70 18.57 45.47
C TRP A 453 49.12 19.92 45.90
N CYS A 454 49.44 21.01 45.20
CA CYS A 454 48.93 22.35 45.51
C CYS A 454 48.37 23.02 44.25
N TRP A 455 47.30 23.80 44.40
CA TRP A 455 46.64 24.51 43.31
C TRP A 455 46.09 25.88 43.74
N GLY A 456 45.91 26.78 42.77
CA GLY A 456 45.43 28.14 42.98
C GLY A 456 46.49 29.19 42.68
N ASP A 457 46.57 30.23 43.51
CA ASP A 457 47.50 31.34 43.33
C ASP A 457 48.98 30.89 43.36
N ALA A 458 49.70 31.19 42.28
CA ALA A 458 51.12 30.92 42.12
C ALA A 458 52.05 32.03 42.67
N ASN A 459 51.52 33.23 42.95
CA ASN A 459 52.32 34.34 43.45
C ASN A 459 53.03 33.97 44.76
N ASP A 460 54.15 34.65 45.06
CA ASP A 460 55.00 34.39 46.24
C ASP A 460 55.52 32.94 46.38
N GLY A 461 55.41 32.12 45.33
CA GLY A 461 55.86 30.72 45.33
C GLY A 461 54.97 29.76 46.11
N LYS A 462 53.73 30.15 46.46
CA LYS A 462 52.81 29.40 47.35
C LYS A 462 52.55 27.94 46.94
N LEU A 463 52.70 27.61 45.65
CA LEU A 463 52.48 26.25 45.13
C LEU A 463 53.72 25.33 45.25
N GLY A 464 54.90 25.85 45.63
CA GLY A 464 56.12 25.06 45.83
C GLY A 464 56.81 24.52 44.56
N ILE A 465 56.25 24.73 43.37
CA ILE A 465 56.72 24.17 42.09
C ILE A 465 57.92 24.90 41.45
N GLY A 466 58.58 25.81 42.15
CA GLY A 466 59.81 26.48 41.69
C GLY A 466 59.66 27.56 40.60
N GLY A 467 58.49 27.67 39.97
CA GLY A 467 58.16 28.80 39.09
C GLY A 467 57.66 30.01 39.88
N GLY A 468 58.21 31.19 39.59
CA GLY A 468 57.73 32.47 40.09
C GLY A 468 57.83 33.52 38.98
N GLY A 469 56.70 34.15 38.65
CA GLY A 469 56.48 34.94 37.44
C GLY A 469 55.36 34.35 36.61
#